data_AF-A0AAX2UI89-F1
#
_entry.id   AF-A0AAX2UI89-F1
#
_cell.length_a   1.000
_cell.length_b   1.000
_cell.length_c   1.000
_cell.angle_alpha   90.00
_cell.angle_beta   90.00
_cell.angle_gamma   90.00
#
_symmetry.space_group_name_H-M   'P 1'
#
loop_
_entity.id
_entity.type
_entity.pdbx_description
1 polymer ?
#
loop_
_entity_poly.entity_id
_entity_poly.type
_entity_poly.pdbx_seq_one_letter_code
_entity_poly.pdbx_strand_id
1 'polypeptide(L)' 'MIFIIGGESHTGKSLLAQNLLRKTSFPYLSLDLIKMGFVKLKNPPFKVDEDEKIANFFALFLIILSRVL' A
#
# COMPACT_ATOMS: atom_id res chain seq x y z
N MET A 1 4.00 13.98 0.02
CA MET A 1 4.50 13.54 1.35
C MET A 1 4.30 12.04 1.45
N ILE A 2 5.33 11.26 1.79
CA ILE A 2 5.29 9.78 1.83
C ILE A 2 5.44 9.35 3.29
N PHE A 3 4.48 8.57 3.80
CA PHE A 3 4.52 8.01 5.15
C PHE A 3 4.74 6.50 5.09
N ILE A 4 5.80 6.01 5.73
CA ILE A 4 6.09 4.58 5.85
C ILE A 4 5.78 4.18 7.29
N ILE A 5 4.81 3.29 7.49
CA ILE A 5 4.40 2.78 8.81
C ILE A 5 4.77 1.29 8.88
N GLY A 6 5.88 0.98 9.56
CA GLY A 6 6.35 -0.39 9.81
C GLY A 6 6.11 -0.85 11.26
N GLY A 7 6.24 -2.16 11.52
CA GLY A 7 6.19 -2.76 12.87
C GLY A 7 5.50 -4.13 12.92
N GLU A 8 5.63 -4.84 14.05
CA GLU A 8 5.14 -6.23 14.24
C GLU A 8 3.61 -6.37 14.19
N SER A 9 3.08 -7.53 13.83
CA SER A 9 1.63 -7.77 13.75
C SER A 9 0.87 -7.34 15.01
N HIS A 10 -0.38 -6.91 14.86
CA HIS A 10 -1.26 -6.46 15.96
C HIS A 10 -0.83 -5.21 16.76
N THR A 11 0.20 -4.47 16.32
CA THR A 11 0.65 -3.21 16.95
C THR A 11 -0.18 -1.96 16.59
N GLY A 12 -1.35 -2.11 15.94
CA GLY A 12 -2.24 -0.98 15.64
C GLY A 12 -1.81 -0.06 14.48
N LYS A 13 -0.83 -0.46 13.68
CA LYS A 13 -0.35 0.28 12.49
C LYS A 13 -1.47 0.72 11.55
N SER A 14 -2.45 -0.16 11.31
CA SER A 14 -3.58 0.12 10.42
C SER A 14 -4.50 1.22 10.97
N LEU A 15 -4.72 1.26 12.29
CA LEU A 15 -5.52 2.30 12.95
C LEU A 15 -4.81 3.66 12.88
N LEU A 16 -3.49 3.64 13.06
CA LEU A 16 -2.64 4.83 12.97
C LEU A 16 -2.65 5.41 11.54
N ALA A 17 -2.53 4.55 10.53
CA ALA A 17 -2.65 4.95 9.12
C ALA A 17 -4.02 5.56 8.80
N GLN A 18 -5.12 4.95 9.24
CA GLN A 18 -6.48 5.46 9.02
C GLN A 18 -6.73 6.82 9.70
N ASN A 19 -6.19 7.01 10.90
CA ASN A 19 -6.32 8.28 11.62
C ASN A 19 -5.49 9.39 10.96
N LEU A 20 -4.30 9.07 10.44
CA LEU A 20 -3.49 10.02 9.67
C LEU A 20 -4.20 10.42 8.38
N LEU A 21 -4.86 9.47 7.70
CA LEU A 21 -5.67 9.70 6.49
C LEU A 21 -6.81 10.69 6.76
N ARG A 22 -7.56 10.50 7.85
CA ARG A 22 -8.64 11.41 8.27
C ARG A 22 -8.16 12.83 8.58
N LYS A 23 -6.94 12.98 9.10
CA LYS A 23 -6.38 14.29 9.45
C LYS A 23 -5.73 15.00 8.27
N THR A 24 -5.19 14.25 7.32
CA THR A 24 -4.31 14.80 6.28
C THR A 24 -4.93 14.76 4.88
N SER A 25 -6.06 14.07 4.68
CA SER A 25 -6.75 13.92 3.38
C SER A 25 -5.84 13.43 2.24
N PHE A 26 -4.73 12.76 2.55
CA PHE A 26 -3.86 12.19 1.54
C PHE A 26 -4.26 10.76 1.17
N PRO A 27 -4.08 10.36 -0.10
CA PRO A 27 -4.27 8.98 -0.51
C PRO A 27 -3.26 8.06 0.18
N TYR A 28 -3.75 6.97 0.77
CA TYR A 28 -2.97 5.94 1.44
C TYR A 28 -2.97 4.67 0.59
N LEU A 29 -1.79 4.07 0.43
CA LEU A 29 -1.62 2.79 -0.27
C LEU A 29 -1.08 1.74 0.70
N SER A 30 -1.87 0.71 0.99
CA SER A 30 -1.47 -0.46 1.78
C SER A 30 -1.36 -1.68 0.89
N LEU A 31 -0.31 -2.49 1.10
CA LEU A 31 -0.17 -3.80 0.47
C LEU A 31 -1.37 -4.70 0.79
N ASP A 32 -1.87 -4.69 2.01
CA ASP A 32 -3.01 -5.51 2.41
C ASP A 32 -4.30 -5.10 1.67
N LEU A 33 -4.51 -3.79 1.49
CA LEU A 33 -5.67 -3.29 0.73
C LEU A 33 -5.57 -3.68 -0.76
N ILE A 34 -4.37 -3.60 -1.33
CA ILE A 34 -4.10 -4.05 -2.71
C ILE A 34 -4.40 -5.55 -2.85
N LYS A 35 -3.88 -6.37 -1.92
CA LYS A 35 -4.11 -7.83 -1.90
C LYS A 35 -5.59 -8.18 -1.79
N MET A 36 -6.33 -7.50 -0.90
CA MET A 36 -7.77 -7.66 -0.79
C MET A 36 -8.51 -7.29 -2.09
N GLY A 37 -8.00 -6.30 -2.83
CA GLY A 37 -8.47 -5.98 -4.17
C GLY A 37 -8.19 -7.08 -5.19
N PHE A 38 -7.02 -7.70 -5.14
CA PHE A 38 -6.62 -8.79 -6.05
C PHE A 38 -7.48 -10.04 -5.90
N VAL A 39 -7.89 -10.38 -4.67
CA VAL A 39 -8.84 -11.49 -4.42
C VAL A 39 -10.17 -11.27 -5.16
N LYS A 40 -10.57 -10.02 -5.38
CA LYS A 40 -11.82 -9.65 -6.07
C LYS A 40 -11.67 -9.56 -7.59
N LEU A 41 -10.46 -9.62 -8.12
CA LEU A 41 -10.20 -9.57 -9.56
C LEU A 41 -10.28 -10.97 -10.18
N LYS A 42 -10.90 -11.08 -11.35
CA LYS A 42 -10.98 -12.34 -12.11
C LYS A 42 -9.61 -12.77 -12.66
N ASN A 43 -8.72 -11.81 -12.92
CA ASN A 43 -7.38 -12.04 -13.43
C ASN A 43 -6.40 -10.99 -12.87
N PRO A 44 -5.94 -11.14 -11.62
CA PRO A 44 -5.05 -10.18 -10.98
C PRO A 44 -3.65 -10.17 -11.63
N PRO A 45 -2.95 -9.02 -11.62
CA PRO A 45 -1.61 -8.89 -12.22
C PRO A 45 -0.50 -9.61 -11.43
N PHE A 46 -0.73 -9.87 -10.14
CA PHE A 46 0.17 -10.64 -9.26
C PHE A 46 -0.66 -11.63 -8.44
N LYS A 47 -0.02 -12.70 -7.97
CA LYS A 47 -0.64 -13.56 -6.95
C LYS A 47 -0.65 -12.85 -5.60
N VAL A 48 -1.62 -13.17 -4.75
CA VAL A 48 -1.88 -12.49 -3.47
C VAL A 48 -0.72 -12.67 -2.47
N ASP A 49 -0.01 -13.77 -2.60
CA ASP A 49 1.14 -14.23 -1.81
C ASP A 49 2.50 -13.71 -2.31
N GLU A 50 2.53 -12.95 -3.41
CA GLU A 50 3.76 -12.37 -3.98
C GLU A 50 4.10 -10.98 -3.41
N ASP A 51 4.13 -10.85 -2.08
CA ASP A 51 4.33 -9.60 -1.34
C ASP A 51 5.47 -8.73 -1.87
N GLU A 52 6.63 -9.34 -2.08
CA GLU A 52 7.85 -8.64 -2.52
C GLU A 52 7.69 -8.09 -3.94
N LYS A 53 7.06 -8.83 -4.85
CA LYS A 53 6.80 -8.36 -6.22
C LYS A 53 5.80 -7.23 -6.25
N ILE A 54 4.72 -7.36 -5.48
CA ILE A 54 3.70 -6.32 -5.35
C ILE A 54 4.35 -5.06 -4.77
N ALA A 55 5.09 -5.18 -3.67
CA ALA A 55 5.77 -4.06 -3.04
C ALA A 55 6.74 -3.36 -3.99
N ASN A 56 7.56 -4.13 -4.72
CA ASN A 56 8.54 -3.57 -5.64
C ASN A 56 7.91 -2.88 -6.85
N PHE A 57 6.82 -3.44 -7.40
CA PHE A 57 6.06 -2.81 -8.49
C PHE A 57 5.51 -1.44 -8.08
N PHE A 58 4.86 -1.36 -6.90
CA PHE A 58 4.31 -0.11 -6.41
C PHE A 58 5.39 0.88 -5.95
N ALA A 59 6.51 0.40 -5.41
CA ALA A 59 7.67 1.25 -5.09
C ALA A 59 8.26 1.89 -6.36
N LEU A 60 8.46 1.10 -7.41
CA LEU A 60 8.93 1.60 -8.71
C LEU A 60 7.94 2.61 -9.30
N PHE A 61 6.64 2.31 -9.23
CA PHE A 61 5.57 3.22 -9.68
C PHE A 61 5.62 4.56 -8.93
N LEU A 62 5.77 4.55 -7.60
CA LEU A 62 5.89 5.77 -6.79
C LEU A 62 7.15 6.57 -7.11
N ILE A 63 8.28 5.90 -7.34
CA ILE A 63 9.53 6.55 -7.75
C ILE A 63 9.37 7.24 -9.10
N ILE A 64 8.76 6.57 -10.09
CA ILE A 64 8.49 7.16 -11.41
C ILE A 64 7.53 8.35 -11.27
N LEU A 65 6.44 8.20 -10.50
CA LEU A 65 5.47 9.26 -10.28
C LEU A 65 6.12 10.50 -9.63
N SER A 66 7.06 10.30 -8.70
CA SER A 66 7.81 11.39 -8.06
C SER A 66 8.79 12.12 -8.98
N ARG A 67 9.11 11.54 -10.14
CA ARG A 67 9.97 12.17 -11.16
C ARG A 67 9.19 12.90 -12.26
N VAL A 68 7.87 12.66 -12.34
CA VAL A 68 6.98 13.22 -13.36
C VAL A 68 6.11 14.36 -12.81
N LEU A 69 5.94 14.42 -11.49
CA LEU A 69 5.32 15.53 -10.75
C LEU A 69 6.39 16.52 -10.26
#